data_AF-A0A1F8SGZ4-F1
#
_entry.id   AF-A0A1F8SGZ4-F1
#
_cell.length_a   1.000
_cell.length_b   1.000
_cell.length_c   1.000
_cell.angle_alpha   90.00
_cell.angle_beta   90.00
_cell.angle_gamma   90.00
#
_symmetry.space_group_name_H-M   'P 1'
#
loop_
_entity.id
_entity.type
_entity.pdbx_description
1 polymer ?
#
loop_
_entity_poly.entity_id
_entity_poly.type
_entity_poly.pdbx_seq_one_letter_code
_entity_poly.pdbx_strand_id
1 'polypeptide(L)' 'MAKANLTIQLEVETIARARVLAARRGTSVSALVARTLAAMVDDDERYEAARRRASELMGAAGLLGERAWTRDELYDR' A
#
# COMPACT_ATOMS: atom_id res chain seq x y z
N MET A 1 3.86 18.04 -11.00
CA MET A 1 2.53 17.47 -11.34
C MET A 1 1.45 18.50 -11.06
N ALA A 2 0.38 18.50 -11.85
CA ALA A 2 -0.79 19.35 -11.61
C ALA A 2 -1.54 18.90 -10.34
N LYS A 3 -2.08 19.86 -9.58
CA LYS A 3 -2.94 19.59 -8.42
C LYS A 3 -4.39 19.85 -8.80
N ALA A 4 -5.28 18.97 -8.40
CA ALA A 4 -6.73 19.15 -8.51
C ALA A 4 -7.33 19.41 -7.13
N ASN A 5 -8.34 20.27 -7.06
CA ASN A 5 -9.09 20.52 -5.83
C ASN A 5 -10.20 19.48 -5.69
N LEU A 6 -10.36 18.96 -4.48
CA LEU A 6 -11.42 18.01 -4.12
C LEU A 6 -12.19 18.55 -2.92
N THR A 7 -13.51 18.72 -3.08
CA THR A 7 -14.41 19.08 -1.97
C THR A 7 -15.03 17.81 -1.41
N ILE A 8 -14.92 17.61 -0.11
CA ILE A 8 -15.49 16.46 0.61
C ILE A 8 -16.36 16.94 1.76
N GLN A 9 -17.43 16.21 2.04
CA GLN A 9 -18.23 16.40 3.25
C GLN A 9 -17.72 15.45 4.33
N LEU A 10 -17.51 15.98 5.53
CA LEU A 10 -17.07 15.23 6.70
C LEU A 10 -17.90 15.68 7.90
N GLU A 11 -18.09 14.76 8.84
CA GLU A 11 -18.71 15.08 10.12
C GLU A 11 -17.98 16.23 10.83
N VAL A 12 -18.76 17.11 11.45
CA VAL A 12 -18.24 18.31 12.14
C VAL A 12 -17.19 17.93 13.19
N GLU A 13 -17.46 16.85 13.93
CA GLU A 13 -16.56 16.34 14.96
C GLU A 13 -15.23 15.84 14.35
N THR A 14 -15.29 15.18 13.20
CA THR A 14 -14.10 14.71 12.46
C THR A 14 -13.23 15.89 12.03
N ILE A 15 -13.84 16.96 11.50
CA ILE A 15 -13.10 18.18 11.11
C ILE A 15 -12.45 18.82 12.35
N ALA A 16 -13.17 18.92 13.47
CA ALA A 16 -12.63 19.49 14.70
C ALA A 16 -11.39 18.74 15.20
N ARG A 17 -11.49 17.40 15.29
CA ARG A 17 -10.35 16.55 15.68
C ARG A 17 -9.19 16.61 14.69
N ALA A 18 -9.50 16.65 13.39
CA ALA A 18 -8.48 16.77 12.35
C ALA A 18 -7.72 18.10 12.42
N ARG A 19 -8.40 19.22 12.73
CA ARG A 19 -7.74 20.53 12.92
C ARG A 19 -6.76 20.53 14.08
N VAL A 20 -7.15 19.95 15.22
CA VAL A 20 -6.26 19.79 16.38
C VAL A 20 -5.05 18.94 16.02
N LEU A 21 -5.26 17.81 15.34
CA LEU A 21 -4.17 16.93 14.90
C LEU A 21 -3.22 17.64 13.92
N ALA A 22 -3.78 18.38 12.96
CA ALA A 22 -3.02 19.11 11.96
C ALA A 22 -2.15 20.18 12.62
N ALA A 23 -2.72 20.96 13.55
CA ALA A 23 -1.98 21.96 14.33
C ALA A 23 -0.85 21.32 15.14
N ARG A 24 -1.12 20.22 15.86
CA ARG A 24 -0.09 19.48 16.62
C ARG A 24 1.07 18.97 15.75
N ARG A 25 0.80 18.66 14.48
CA ARG A 25 1.79 18.15 13.52
C ARG A 25 2.38 19.23 12.61
N GLY A 26 2.04 20.51 12.82
CA GLY A 26 2.51 21.60 11.96
C GLY A 26 2.09 21.47 10.50
N THR A 27 0.90 20.93 10.23
CA THR A 27 0.37 20.66 8.89
C THR A 27 -1.07 21.16 8.75
N SER A 28 -1.68 21.01 7.57
CA SER A 28 -3.09 21.32 7.33
C SER A 28 -3.96 20.06 7.26
N VAL A 29 -5.28 20.22 7.44
CA VAL A 29 -6.24 19.12 7.27
C VAL A 29 -6.19 18.56 5.85
N SER A 30 -6.13 19.43 4.83
CA SER A 30 -5.99 19.00 3.42
C SER A 30 -4.72 18.18 3.19
N ALA A 31 -3.61 18.56 3.85
CA ALA A 31 -2.36 17.79 3.76
C ALA A 31 -2.46 16.44 4.49
N LEU A 32 -3.21 16.33 5.59
CA LEU A 32 -3.49 15.05 6.22
C LEU A 32 -4.29 14.14 5.29
N VAL A 33 -5.40 14.66 4.72
CA VAL A 33 -6.26 13.90 3.79
C VAL A 33 -5.46 13.45 2.57
N ALA A 34 -4.68 14.34 1.95
CA ALA A 34 -3.86 14.00 0.79
C ALA A 34 -2.83 12.89 1.10
N ARG A 35 -2.18 12.94 2.27
CA ARG A 35 -1.22 11.89 2.68
C ARG A 35 -1.91 10.56 2.92
N THR A 36 -3.06 10.56 3.59
CA THR A 36 -3.82 9.32 3.83
C THR A 36 -4.27 8.69 2.51
N LEU A 37 -4.82 9.49 1.59
CA LEU A 37 -5.22 8.99 0.27
C LEU A 37 -4.03 8.44 -0.51
N ALA A 38 -2.90 9.15 -0.52
CA ALA A 38 -1.69 8.67 -1.19
C ALA A 38 -1.18 7.34 -0.59
N ALA A 39 -1.21 7.21 0.75
CA ALA A 39 -0.81 5.97 1.41
C ALA A 39 -1.75 4.81 1.06
N MET A 40 -3.06 5.04 1.00
CA MET A 40 -4.03 4.00 0.61
C MET A 40 -3.82 3.53 -0.83
N VAL A 41 -3.57 4.46 -1.76
CA VAL A 41 -3.30 4.12 -3.16
C VAL A 41 -2.00 3.35 -3.30
N ASP A 42 -0.93 3.81 -2.64
CA ASP A 42 0.38 3.13 -2.68
C ASP A 42 0.30 1.71 -2.12
N ASP A 43 -0.46 1.48 -1.05
CA ASP A 43 -0.64 0.15 -0.46
C ASP A 43 -1.38 -0.81 -1.41
N ASP A 44 -2.45 -0.33 -2.06
CA ASP A 44 -3.22 -1.11 -3.04
C ASP A 44 -2.38 -1.42 -4.30
N GLU A 45 -1.66 -0.42 -4.83
CA GLU A 45 -0.78 -0.60 -5.99
C GLU A 45 0.35 -1.60 -5.71
N ARG A 46 0.93 -1.58 -4.50
CA ARG A 46 1.95 -2.55 -4.07
C ARG A 46 1.38 -3.95 -4.03
N TYR A 47 0.19 -4.11 -3.44
CA TYR A 47 -0.48 -5.41 -3.39
C TYR A 47 -0.74 -5.95 -4.80
N GLU A 48 -1.33 -5.14 -5.68
CA GLU A 48 -1.65 -5.56 -7.04
C GLU A 48 -0.38 -5.85 -7.87
N ALA A 49 0.70 -5.08 -7.68
CA ALA A 49 1.99 -5.39 -8.31
C ALA A 49 2.57 -6.73 -7.83
N ALA A 50 2.54 -7.00 -6.52
CA ALA A 50 3.00 -8.26 -5.95
C ALA A 50 2.16 -9.44 -6.45
N ARG A 51 0.83 -9.27 -6.49
CA ARG A 51 -0.11 -10.25 -7.02
C ARG A 51 0.16 -10.59 -8.49
N ARG A 52 0.28 -9.58 -9.36
CA ARG A 52 0.61 -9.78 -10.78
C ARG A 52 1.91 -10.56 -10.94
N ARG A 53 2.96 -10.15 -10.23
CA ARG A 53 4.26 -10.83 -10.25
C ARG A 53 4.15 -12.30 -9.81
N ALA A 54 3.40 -12.58 -8.73
CA ALA A 54 3.20 -13.94 -8.26
C ALA A 54 2.44 -14.78 -9.30
N SER A 55 1.38 -14.24 -9.90
CA SER A 55 0.65 -14.90 -10.99
C SER A 55 1.52 -15.21 -12.20
N GLU A 56 2.36 -14.27 -12.63
CA GLU A 56 3.32 -14.47 -13.73
C GLU A 56 4.32 -15.56 -13.40
N LEU A 57 4.90 -15.55 -12.20
CA LEU A 57 5.84 -16.58 -11.75
C LEU A 57 5.18 -17.96 -11.67
N MET A 58 3.93 -18.05 -11.21
CA MET A 58 3.19 -19.31 -11.18
C MET A 58 2.84 -19.82 -12.57
N GLY A 59 2.49 -18.92 -13.49
CA GLY A 59 2.22 -19.28 -14.89
C GLY A 59 3.48 -19.70 -15.66
N ALA A 60 4.62 -19.07 -15.35
CA ALA A 60 5.92 -19.40 -15.95
C ALA A 60 6.60 -20.60 -15.27
N ALA A 61 6.26 -20.90 -14.02
CA ALA A 61 6.66 -22.13 -13.38
C ALA A 61 6.02 -23.29 -14.16
N GLY A 62 6.83 -23.98 -14.97
CA GLY A 62 6.44 -25.26 -15.56
C GLY A 62 6.05 -26.26 -14.47
N LEU A 63 5.57 -27.45 -14.86
CA LEU A 63 5.36 -28.56 -13.93
C LEU A 63 6.69 -28.83 -13.21
N LEU A 64 6.83 -28.30 -12.00
CA LEU A 64 7.91 -28.66 -11.10
C LEU A 64 7.69 -30.14 -10.83
N GLY A 65 8.61 -30.97 -11.32
CA GLY A 65 8.59 -32.40 -11.09
C GLY A 65 8.71 -32.72 -9.60
N GLU A 66 8.96 -33.98 -9.28
CA GLU A 66 9.13 -34.38 -7.89
C GLU A 66 10.26 -33.59 -7.20
N ARG A 67 10.06 -33.34 -5.91
CA ARG A 67 10.98 -32.56 -5.09
C ARG A 67 12.37 -33.23 -5.09
N ALA A 68 13.34 -32.60 -5.74
CA ALA A 68 14.69 -33.14 -5.91
C ALA A 68 15.66 -32.82 -4.75
N TRP A 69 15.19 -32.17 -3.67
CA TRP A 69 16.02 -31.72 -2.56
C TRP A 69 15.28 -31.81 -1.23
N THR A 70 16.01 -32.21 -0.19
CA THR A 70 15.61 -32.12 1.20
C THR A 70 15.92 -30.74 1.75
N ARG A 71 15.31 -30.37 2.87
CA ARG A 71 15.56 -29.07 3.52
C ARG A 71 17.00 -28.95 4.00
N ASP A 72 17.57 -30.04 4.50
CA ASP A 72 18.91 -30.04 5.09
C ASP A 72 19.99 -29.84 3.99
N GLU A 73 19.83 -30.46 2.82
CA GLU A 73 20.69 -30.23 1.64
C GLU A 73 20.68 -28.78 1.10
N LEU A 74 19.62 -28.02 1.36
CA LEU A 74 19.52 -26.61 0.97
C LEU A 74 20.20 -25.68 1.99
N TYR A 75 20.25 -26.10 3.25
CA TYR A 75 20.81 -25.32 4.36
C TYR A 75 22.34 -25.38 4.39
N ASP A 76 22.91 -26.52 4.00
CA ASP A 76 24.36 -26.75 3.98
C ASP A 76 25.06 -26.20 2.72
N ARG A 77 24.40 -25.34 1.93
CA ARG A 77 24.90 -24.76 0.67
C ARG A 77 25.37 -23.31 0.79
#